data_AF-A0A1S2M9J5-F1
#
_entry.id   AF-A0A1S2M9J5-F1
#
_cell.length_a   1.000
_cell.length_b   1.000
_cell.length_c   1.000
_cell.angle_alpha   90.00
_cell.angle_beta   90.00
_cell.angle_gamma   90.00
#
_symmetry.space_group_name_H-M   'P 1'
#
loop_
_entity.id
_entity.type
_entity.pdbx_description
1 polymer ?
#
loop_
_entity_poly.entity_id
_entity_poly.type
_entity_poly.pdbx_seq_one_letter_code
_entity_poly.pdbx_strand_id
1 'polypeptide(L)'
;MSFRFQKRVKVAPGLRLNISKRGVSTSIGRKGASVTVGRRGLYGNVGIPGSGLSYRTKLNKSTGRPSNTWYQTDVKNMPKTVSLKYDKQSYSLVFVDEDDQRVPATIEQEIKREFRDDIQKLYEQKEQEINEQTTKLLQLHKEILPKRSPEQLRDLAIETISLHVLLPNQEEIFEELKAEFEENLNFLEKLSLIIPTNRKKFLGKIQIEASAQFNIEMKQYNQAKEEYEEEKIHRLSQVEKVINGDANNMKLWLEIFLAELDFPLDTNVSFDILSSITACIDVDLPTMEEIPLTKASILKSGKLKVQKKSQREMREHYAIMIGGTALYLCSYVFSLLPTCETIIISGYTQIQNKATGHVDDQYIYSLKVDKEILYSLNMLDVHPIAAFENFRPKIDVTKTCIFKEIEPYEPTEE
;
A
#
# COMPACT_ATOMS: atom_id res chain seq x y z
N MET A 1 -36.73 4.58 -29.21
CA MET A 1 -36.26 3.89 -27.98
C MET A 1 -35.17 4.73 -27.33
N SER A 2 -35.43 5.40 -26.19
CA SER A 2 -34.39 6.22 -25.54
C SER A 2 -33.60 5.38 -24.54
N PHE A 3 -32.28 5.29 -24.69
CA PHE A 3 -31.40 4.71 -23.68
C PHE A 3 -31.59 5.40 -22.33
N ARG A 4 -31.86 4.61 -21.28
CA ARG A 4 -32.03 5.09 -19.90
C ARG A 4 -30.70 4.94 -19.16
N PHE A 5 -30.02 6.05 -18.92
CA PHE A 5 -28.76 6.07 -18.15
C PHE A 5 -29.06 6.10 -16.65
N GLN A 6 -28.57 5.09 -15.93
CA GLN A 6 -28.57 5.03 -14.48
C GLN A 6 -27.24 4.42 -13.99
N LYS A 7 -26.46 5.16 -13.19
CA LYS A 7 -25.18 4.71 -12.61
C LYS A 7 -25.28 4.73 -11.09
N ARG A 8 -24.87 3.65 -10.41
CA ARG A 8 -24.88 3.54 -8.94
C ARG A 8 -23.44 3.39 -8.44
N VAL A 9 -22.99 4.32 -7.60
CA VAL A 9 -21.61 4.35 -7.08
C VAL A 9 -21.64 4.09 -5.57
N LYS A 10 -20.82 3.14 -5.10
CA LYS A 10 -20.63 2.84 -3.68
C LYS A 10 -19.54 3.77 -3.15
N VAL A 11 -19.86 4.58 -2.14
CA VAL A 11 -18.93 5.58 -1.58
C VAL A 11 -18.36 5.08 -0.24
N ALA A 12 -19.18 4.39 0.55
CA ALA A 12 -18.79 3.73 1.80
C ALA A 12 -19.73 2.54 2.09
N PRO A 13 -19.42 1.64 3.04
CA PRO A 13 -20.35 0.58 3.47
C PRO A 13 -21.70 1.16 3.94
N GLY A 14 -22.78 0.82 3.23
CA GLY A 14 -24.13 1.32 3.55
C GLY A 14 -24.51 2.66 2.90
N LEU A 15 -23.60 3.33 2.18
CA LEU A 15 -23.83 4.60 1.50
C LEU A 15 -23.67 4.45 -0.03
N ARG A 16 -24.74 4.72 -0.77
CA ARG A 16 -24.78 4.58 -2.24
C ARG A 16 -25.33 5.83 -2.90
N LEU A 17 -24.65 6.30 -3.95
CA LEU A 17 -25.12 7.37 -4.81
C LEU A 17 -25.77 6.78 -6.06
N ASN A 18 -27.02 7.18 -6.34
CA ASN A 18 -27.75 6.80 -7.55
C ASN A 18 -27.84 8.00 -8.48
N ILE A 19 -27.26 7.89 -9.67
CA ILE A 19 -27.20 8.92 -10.70
C ILE A 19 -28.14 8.51 -11.83
N SER A 20 -29.03 9.40 -12.27
CA SER A 20 -29.97 9.13 -13.38
C SER A 20 -30.25 10.40 -14.19
N LYS A 21 -30.82 10.25 -15.40
CA LYS A 21 -31.31 11.39 -16.21
C LYS A 21 -32.29 12.33 -15.47
N ARG A 22 -32.89 11.90 -14.36
CA ARG A 22 -33.86 12.67 -13.56
C ARG A 22 -33.25 13.28 -12.28
N GLY A 23 -31.95 13.12 -12.04
CA GLY A 23 -31.23 13.64 -10.88
C GLY A 23 -30.50 12.57 -10.06
N VAL A 24 -29.72 13.02 -9.08
CA VAL A 24 -28.96 12.19 -8.15
C VAL A 24 -29.73 11.99 -6.84
N SER A 25 -29.59 10.81 -6.24
CA SER A 25 -30.17 10.50 -4.93
C SER A 25 -29.24 9.64 -4.09
N THR A 26 -29.18 9.92 -2.81
CA THR A 26 -28.33 9.22 -1.84
C THR A 26 -29.17 8.18 -1.12
N SER A 27 -28.69 6.93 -1.08
CA SER A 27 -29.34 5.84 -0.37
C SER A 27 -28.47 5.40 0.79
N ILE A 28 -29.05 5.44 2.00
CA ILE A 28 -28.39 5.12 3.27
C ILE A 28 -29.11 3.92 3.88
N GLY A 29 -28.39 2.83 4.16
CA GLY A 29 -28.93 1.65 4.86
C GLY A 29 -28.49 0.30 4.29
N ARG A 30 -28.87 -0.78 5.00
CA ARG A 30 -28.52 -2.17 4.67
C ARG A 30 -29.50 -2.75 3.64
N LYS A 31 -29.12 -3.86 2.98
CA LYS A 31 -30.02 -4.56 2.04
C LYS A 31 -31.31 -4.95 2.79
N GLY A 32 -32.45 -4.42 2.34
CA GLY A 32 -33.77 -4.68 2.96
C GLY A 32 -34.29 -3.58 3.89
N ALA A 33 -33.46 -2.60 4.29
CA ALA A 33 -33.89 -1.43 5.06
C ALA A 33 -33.01 -0.22 4.73
N SER A 34 -33.54 0.72 3.94
CA SER A 34 -32.78 1.88 3.47
C SER A 34 -33.63 3.12 3.25
N VAL A 35 -33.02 4.28 3.48
CA VAL A 35 -33.61 5.60 3.26
C VAL A 35 -32.98 6.22 2.02
N THR A 36 -33.79 6.74 1.12
CA THR A 36 -33.35 7.44 -0.10
C THR A 36 -33.72 8.92 -0.02
N VAL A 37 -32.71 9.77 -0.12
CA VAL A 37 -32.82 11.24 -0.15
C VAL A 37 -32.62 11.72 -1.58
N GLY A 38 -33.55 12.52 -2.11
CA GLY A 38 -33.39 13.14 -3.43
C GLY A 38 -34.49 14.15 -3.75
N ARG A 39 -34.42 14.78 -4.93
CA ARG A 39 -35.27 15.91 -5.38
C ARG A 39 -36.80 15.71 -5.26
N ARG A 40 -37.30 14.49 -5.14
CA ARG A 40 -38.75 14.19 -4.99
C ARG A 40 -39.20 13.98 -3.53
N GLY A 41 -38.27 13.99 -2.56
CA GLY A 41 -38.52 13.83 -1.14
C GLY A 41 -37.74 12.68 -0.49
N LEU A 42 -37.96 12.50 0.81
CA LEU A 42 -37.40 11.42 1.63
C LEU A 42 -38.25 10.15 1.47
N TYR A 43 -37.62 9.03 1.13
CA TYR A 43 -38.31 7.75 0.98
C TYR A 43 -37.69 6.67 1.86
N GLY A 44 -38.52 6.00 2.66
CA GLY A 44 -38.14 4.81 3.41
C GLY A 44 -38.49 3.56 2.62
N ASN A 45 -37.52 2.66 2.43
CA ASN A 45 -37.70 1.39 1.73
C ASN A 45 -37.44 0.23 2.70
N VAL A 46 -38.40 -0.68 2.80
CA VAL A 46 -38.32 -1.91 3.60
C VAL A 46 -38.66 -3.09 2.70
N GLY A 47 -37.86 -4.15 2.69
CA GLY A 47 -38.11 -5.31 1.85
C GLY A 47 -37.34 -6.53 2.31
N ILE A 48 -37.90 -7.71 2.05
CA ILE A 48 -37.30 -8.99 2.47
C ILE A 48 -36.34 -9.45 1.35
N PRO A 49 -35.03 -9.61 1.61
CA PRO A 49 -34.08 -10.03 0.60
C PRO A 49 -34.44 -11.40 -0.01
N GLY A 50 -34.45 -11.51 -1.34
CA GLY A 50 -34.68 -12.78 -2.05
C GLY A 50 -36.15 -13.13 -2.33
N SER A 51 -37.12 -12.41 -1.77
CA SER A 51 -38.56 -12.74 -1.92
C SER A 51 -39.32 -11.91 -2.97
N GLY A 52 -38.70 -10.86 -3.54
CA GLY A 52 -39.35 -9.93 -4.46
C GLY A 52 -40.33 -8.94 -3.80
N LEU A 53 -40.57 -9.05 -2.48
CA LEU A 53 -41.49 -8.19 -1.73
C LEU A 53 -40.76 -6.96 -1.18
N SER A 54 -41.19 -5.76 -1.59
CA SER A 54 -40.67 -4.49 -1.09
C SER A 54 -41.77 -3.45 -0.93
N TYR A 55 -41.66 -2.65 0.13
CA TYR A 55 -42.56 -1.56 0.48
C TYR A 55 -41.77 -0.25 0.54
N ARG A 56 -42.24 0.77 -0.18
CA ARG A 56 -41.64 2.10 -0.23
C ARG A 56 -42.66 3.14 0.22
N THR A 57 -42.31 3.90 1.25
CA THR A 57 -43.14 4.99 1.77
C THR A 57 -42.41 6.32 1.69
N LYS A 58 -43.15 7.40 1.42
CA LYS A 58 -42.63 8.77 1.42
C LYS A 58 -42.72 9.31 2.84
N LEU A 59 -41.57 9.62 3.43
CA LEU A 59 -41.44 9.94 4.86
C LEU A 59 -41.66 11.43 5.18
N ASN A 60 -41.69 12.30 4.17
CA ASN A 60 -41.96 13.73 4.34
C ASN A 60 -43.39 14.14 3.91
N LYS A 61 -44.41 13.42 4.39
CA LYS A 61 -45.81 13.87 4.26
C LYS A 61 -46.12 14.86 5.40
N SER A 62 -46.23 16.14 5.08
CA SER A 62 -46.86 17.11 5.98
C SER A 62 -48.31 16.69 6.23
N THR A 63 -48.64 16.36 7.48
CA THR A 63 -50.01 16.24 7.97
C THR A 63 -50.31 17.47 8.82
N GLY A 64 -50.87 18.53 8.24
CA GLY A 64 -51.27 19.73 8.98
C GLY A 64 -51.48 20.97 8.10
N ARG A 65 -52.49 21.77 8.43
CA ARG A 65 -53.12 22.89 7.68
C ARG A 65 -52.19 24.05 7.28
N PRO A 66 -52.56 24.87 6.29
CA PRO A 66 -51.67 25.89 5.71
C PRO A 66 -51.56 27.09 6.65
N SER A 67 -50.45 27.21 7.39
CA SER A 67 -50.06 28.49 7.98
C SER A 67 -49.26 29.27 6.93
N ASN A 68 -49.96 30.19 6.30
CA ASN A 68 -49.44 31.14 5.34
C ASN A 68 -48.52 32.14 6.08
N THR A 69 -47.26 31.79 6.32
CA THR A 69 -46.27 32.76 6.81
C THR A 69 -44.85 32.35 6.39
N TRP A 70 -44.38 32.95 5.30
CA TRP A 70 -42.98 33.31 5.06
C TRP A 70 -41.91 32.22 5.27
N TYR A 71 -41.96 31.16 4.46
CA TYR A 71 -40.75 30.47 3.98
C TYR A 71 -40.92 30.23 2.48
N GLN A 72 -40.99 31.33 1.73
CA GLN A 72 -40.84 31.33 0.28
C GLN A 72 -39.41 31.78 -0.06
N THR A 73 -38.42 31.17 0.60
CA THR A 73 -37.02 31.34 0.24
C THR A 73 -36.66 30.24 -0.75
N ASP A 74 -36.66 30.62 -2.03
CA ASP A 74 -36.00 29.98 -3.17
C ASP A 74 -35.78 28.45 -3.16
N VAL A 75 -36.83 27.69 -3.48
CA VAL A 75 -36.69 26.31 -4.01
C VAL A 75 -35.97 26.29 -5.38
N LYS A 76 -35.77 27.46 -6.00
CA LYS A 76 -35.13 27.62 -7.31
C LYS A 76 -33.59 27.56 -7.27
N ASN A 77 -32.97 27.84 -6.12
CA ASN A 77 -31.51 27.89 -5.94
C ASN A 77 -30.94 26.76 -5.06
N MET A 78 -31.72 25.68 -4.85
CA MET A 78 -31.22 24.52 -4.12
C MET A 78 -30.37 23.64 -5.07
N PRO A 79 -29.12 23.30 -4.71
CA PRO A 79 -28.24 22.51 -5.57
C PRO A 79 -28.85 21.12 -5.83
N LYS A 80 -28.87 20.67 -7.09
CA LYS A 80 -29.45 19.35 -7.47
C LYS A 80 -28.54 18.20 -7.02
N THR A 81 -27.24 18.45 -6.84
CA THR A 81 -26.26 17.53 -6.27
C THR A 81 -25.33 18.27 -5.32
N VAL A 82 -24.89 17.62 -4.24
CA VAL A 82 -23.83 18.13 -3.36
C VAL A 82 -22.71 17.09 -3.35
N SER A 83 -21.50 17.52 -3.68
CA SER A 83 -20.28 16.72 -3.60
C SER A 83 -19.33 17.32 -2.57
N LEU A 84 -18.54 16.45 -1.96
CA LEU A 84 -17.55 16.84 -0.97
C LEU A 84 -16.18 16.90 -1.63
N LYS A 85 -15.59 18.09 -1.68
CA LYS A 85 -14.24 18.30 -2.19
C LYS A 85 -13.29 18.70 -1.07
N TYR A 86 -12.09 18.16 -1.12
CA TYR A 86 -11.00 18.63 -0.28
C TYR A 86 -10.32 19.82 -0.96
N ASP A 87 -10.44 21.00 -0.34
CA ASP A 87 -9.77 22.21 -0.80
C ASP A 87 -8.32 22.21 -0.30
N LYS A 88 -7.37 22.11 -1.24
CA LYS A 88 -5.94 22.08 -0.96
C LYS A 88 -5.39 23.42 -0.44
N GLN A 89 -6.09 24.54 -0.65
CA GLN A 89 -5.65 25.86 -0.19
C GLN A 89 -6.11 26.16 1.24
N SER A 90 -7.38 25.83 1.55
CA SER A 90 -7.94 26.04 2.88
C SER A 90 -7.84 24.83 3.81
N TYR A 91 -7.35 23.69 3.28
CA TYR A 91 -7.23 22.41 3.97
C TYR A 91 -8.53 21.98 4.67
N SER A 92 -9.65 22.27 4.02
CA SER A 92 -10.99 22.03 4.56
C SER A 92 -11.86 21.28 3.55
N LEU A 93 -12.84 20.55 4.08
CA LEU A 93 -13.86 19.92 3.26
C LEU A 93 -14.89 20.97 2.86
N VAL A 94 -15.05 21.15 1.56
CA VAL A 94 -15.98 22.10 0.95
C VAL A 94 -17.09 21.31 0.27
N PHE A 95 -18.33 21.68 0.58
CA PHE A 95 -19.51 21.17 -0.11
C PHE A 95 -19.73 21.99 -1.36
N VAL A 96 -19.64 21.35 -2.53
CA VAL A 96 -19.86 22.00 -3.83
C VAL A 96 -21.07 21.40 -4.55
N ASP A 97 -21.73 22.18 -5.39
CA ASP A 97 -22.88 21.74 -6.16
C ASP A 97 -22.53 21.04 -7.49
N GLU A 98 -23.51 20.83 -8.38
CA GLU A 98 -23.26 20.25 -9.72
C GLU A 98 -22.34 21.07 -10.61
N ASP A 99 -22.23 22.38 -10.35
CA ASP A 99 -21.48 23.35 -11.15
C ASP A 99 -20.17 23.72 -10.44
N ASP A 100 -19.72 22.91 -9.47
CA ASP A 100 -18.54 23.12 -8.62
C ASP A 100 -18.57 24.41 -7.77
N GLN A 101 -19.75 24.99 -7.56
CA GLN A 101 -19.92 26.19 -6.73
C GLN A 101 -20.18 25.82 -5.27
N ARG A 102 -19.72 26.65 -4.33
CA ARG A 102 -19.95 26.41 -2.91
C ARG A 102 -21.44 26.43 -2.58
N VAL A 103 -21.89 25.38 -1.90
CA VAL A 103 -23.27 25.24 -1.43
C VAL A 103 -23.61 26.39 -0.46
N PRO A 104 -24.84 26.92 -0.49
CA PRO A 104 -25.27 27.96 0.45
C PRO A 104 -25.01 27.60 1.92
N ALA A 105 -24.57 28.58 2.71
CA ALA A 105 -24.16 28.39 4.12
C ALA A 105 -25.25 27.73 5.00
N THR A 106 -26.53 27.96 4.70
CA THR A 106 -27.66 27.34 5.41
C THR A 106 -27.71 25.83 5.20
N ILE A 107 -27.53 25.37 3.96
CA ILE A 107 -27.51 23.95 3.60
C ILE A 107 -26.23 23.29 4.13
N GLU A 108 -25.09 24.00 4.08
CA GLU A 108 -23.84 23.51 4.66
C GLU A 108 -23.96 23.29 6.18
N GLN A 109 -24.66 24.18 6.90
CA GLN A 109 -24.91 24.02 8.34
C GLN A 109 -25.83 22.83 8.65
N GLU A 110 -26.88 22.61 7.86
CA GLU A 110 -27.75 21.44 8.00
C GLU A 110 -27.00 20.14 7.78
N ILE A 111 -26.17 20.06 6.72
CA ILE A 111 -25.34 18.89 6.43
C ILE A 111 -24.34 18.64 7.59
N LYS A 112 -23.66 19.69 8.08
CA LYS A 112 -22.72 19.57 9.20
C LYS A 112 -23.39 19.15 10.50
N ARG A 113 -24.66 19.51 10.70
CA ARG A 113 -25.44 19.12 11.89
C ARG A 113 -25.90 17.67 11.79
N GLU A 114 -26.39 17.24 10.63
CA GLU A 114 -26.93 15.89 10.43
C GLU A 114 -25.83 14.82 10.33
N PHE A 115 -24.70 15.15 9.68
CA PHE A 115 -23.59 14.21 9.41
C PHE A 115 -22.35 14.49 10.25
N ARG A 116 -22.51 15.11 11.43
CA ARG A 116 -21.40 15.54 12.29
C ARG A 116 -20.38 14.41 12.53
N ASP A 117 -20.86 13.23 12.91
CA ASP A 117 -20.00 12.10 13.27
C ASP A 117 -19.27 11.51 12.05
N ASP A 118 -19.91 11.49 10.88
CA ASP A 118 -19.30 11.00 9.65
C ASP A 118 -18.24 11.97 9.11
N ILE A 119 -18.51 13.28 9.20
CA ILE A 119 -17.54 14.33 8.85
C ILE A 119 -16.33 14.27 9.79
N GLN A 120 -16.57 14.04 11.09
CA GLN A 120 -15.52 13.90 12.08
C GLN A 120 -14.62 12.70 11.78
N LYS A 121 -15.19 11.53 11.50
CA LYS A 121 -14.43 10.33 11.08
C LYS A 121 -13.62 10.58 9.82
N LEU A 122 -14.17 11.30 8.85
CA LEU A 122 -13.45 11.65 7.63
C LEU A 122 -12.25 12.57 7.90
N TYR A 123 -12.40 13.54 8.80
CA TYR A 123 -11.27 14.37 9.22
C TYR A 123 -10.20 13.58 9.96
N GLU A 124 -10.58 12.66 10.84
CA GLU A 124 -9.66 11.77 11.55
C GLU A 124 -8.89 10.87 10.58
N GLN A 125 -9.57 10.29 9.59
CA GLN A 125 -8.92 9.50 8.53
C GLN A 125 -7.93 10.33 7.72
N LYS A 126 -8.28 11.59 7.39
CA LYS A 126 -7.37 12.48 6.65
C LYS A 126 -6.20 12.98 7.47
N GLU A 127 -6.40 13.22 8.77
CA GLU A 127 -5.30 13.52 9.69
C GLU A 127 -4.31 12.36 9.74
N GLN A 128 -4.81 11.13 9.89
CA GLN A 128 -4.01 9.91 9.88
C GLN A 128 -3.25 9.78 8.56
N GLU A 129 -3.92 9.85 7.41
CA GLU A 129 -3.29 9.75 6.08
C GLU A 129 -2.15 10.77 5.88
N ILE A 130 -2.35 12.03 6.29
CA ILE A 130 -1.33 13.09 6.14
C ILE A 130 -0.13 12.85 7.05
N ASN A 131 -0.38 12.37 8.28
CA ASN A 131 0.67 12.19 9.27
C ASN A 131 1.35 10.81 9.16
N GLU A 132 0.69 9.79 8.60
CA GLU A 132 1.17 8.40 8.54
C GLU A 132 2.53 8.30 7.85
N GLN A 133 2.70 8.95 6.70
CA GLN A 133 3.99 8.98 6.01
C GLN A 133 5.08 9.58 6.89
N THR A 134 4.80 10.70 7.58
CA THR A 134 5.78 11.29 8.51
C THR A 134 6.08 10.32 9.66
N THR A 135 5.05 9.71 10.26
CA THR A 135 5.20 8.81 11.40
C THR A 135 6.03 7.58 11.07
N LYS A 136 5.77 6.91 9.94
CA LYS A 136 6.55 5.77 9.46
C LYS A 136 8.03 6.11 9.33
N LEU A 137 8.33 7.22 8.65
CA LEU A 137 9.69 7.71 8.46
C LEU A 137 10.41 8.07 9.76
N LEU A 138 9.70 8.67 10.72
CA LEU A 138 10.26 8.98 12.04
C LEU A 138 10.51 7.75 12.91
N GLN A 139 9.88 6.62 12.60
CA GLN A 139 9.96 5.38 13.36
C GLN A 139 10.80 4.30 12.67
N LEU A 140 11.43 4.60 11.54
CA LEU A 140 12.18 3.63 10.74
C LEU A 140 13.26 2.88 11.54
N HIS A 141 13.99 3.58 12.41
CA HIS A 141 14.99 2.97 13.32
C HIS A 141 14.41 1.96 14.32
N LYS A 142 13.10 1.94 14.52
CA LYS A 142 12.41 0.98 15.40
C LYS A 142 12.10 -0.33 14.67
N GLU A 143 12.18 -0.33 13.35
CA GLU A 143 11.91 -1.48 12.48
C GLU A 143 13.20 -2.23 12.11
N ILE A 144 14.23 -2.15 12.97
CA ILE A 144 15.48 -2.88 12.73
C ILE A 144 15.23 -4.38 12.62
N LEU A 145 15.91 -5.01 11.66
CA LEU A 145 15.80 -6.45 11.46
C LEU A 145 16.60 -7.20 12.53
N PRO A 146 16.10 -8.34 13.04
CA PRO A 146 16.85 -9.19 13.95
C PRO A 146 18.00 -9.91 13.22
N LYS A 147 18.98 -10.37 13.99
CA LYS A 147 20.01 -11.31 13.50
C LYS A 147 19.33 -12.58 12.97
N ARG A 148 19.65 -13.00 11.74
CA ARG A 148 19.18 -14.27 11.20
C ARG A 148 20.15 -15.40 11.51
N SER A 149 19.61 -16.57 11.83
CA SER A 149 20.38 -17.81 11.89
C SER A 149 20.71 -18.30 10.47
N PRO A 150 21.71 -19.19 10.32
CA PRO A 150 21.97 -19.86 9.04
C PRO A 150 20.75 -20.58 8.46
N GLU A 151 19.89 -21.16 9.30
CA GLU A 151 18.65 -21.81 8.86
C GLU A 151 17.65 -20.80 8.29
N GLN A 152 17.47 -19.66 8.95
CA GLN A 152 16.58 -18.60 8.45
C GLN A 152 17.05 -18.01 7.12
N LEU A 153 18.37 -17.94 6.87
CA LEU A 153 18.90 -17.52 5.57
C LEU A 153 18.62 -18.54 4.46
N ARG A 154 18.69 -19.84 4.77
CA ARG A 154 18.31 -20.91 3.82
C ARG A 154 16.84 -20.86 3.47
N ASP A 155 15.97 -20.65 4.47
CA ASP A 155 14.54 -20.52 4.25
C ASP A 155 14.23 -19.32 3.34
N LEU A 156 14.86 -18.17 3.61
CA LEU A 156 14.73 -16.96 2.80
C LEU A 156 15.18 -17.17 1.34
N ALA A 157 16.20 -18.00 1.11
CA ALA A 157 16.68 -18.34 -0.23
C ALA A 157 15.64 -19.06 -1.09
N ILE A 158 14.75 -19.83 -0.45
CA ILE A 158 13.78 -20.68 -1.12
C ILE A 158 12.39 -20.03 -1.16
N GLU A 159 12.07 -19.15 -0.21
CA GLU A 159 10.75 -18.48 -0.13
C GLU A 159 10.36 -17.76 -1.43
N THR A 160 11.36 -17.21 -2.14
CA THR A 160 11.17 -16.50 -3.41
C THR A 160 11.00 -17.43 -4.62
N ILE A 161 11.13 -18.75 -4.45
CA ILE A 161 10.93 -19.75 -5.50
C ILE A 161 9.51 -20.32 -5.38
N SER A 162 8.75 -20.36 -6.48
CA SER A 162 7.44 -20.98 -6.52
C SER A 162 7.26 -21.90 -7.72
N LEU A 163 6.71 -23.10 -7.46
CA LEU A 163 6.29 -24.03 -8.51
C LEU A 163 4.92 -23.59 -9.02
N HIS A 164 4.88 -23.00 -10.22
CA HIS A 164 3.67 -22.42 -10.80
C HIS A 164 2.76 -23.45 -11.50
N VAL A 165 3.11 -24.74 -11.45
CA VAL A 165 2.36 -25.83 -12.09
C VAL A 165 1.75 -26.73 -11.03
N LEU A 166 0.42 -26.90 -11.09
CA LEU A 166 -0.30 -27.79 -10.19
C LEU A 166 -0.08 -29.25 -10.61
N LEU A 167 -0.13 -30.15 -9.63
CA LEU A 167 -0.13 -31.59 -9.89
C LEU A 167 -1.40 -31.95 -10.67
N PRO A 168 -1.29 -32.48 -11.91
CA PRO A 168 -2.45 -32.80 -12.73
C PRO A 168 -3.30 -33.90 -12.09
N ASN A 169 -4.62 -33.76 -12.17
CA ASN A 169 -5.57 -34.76 -11.67
C ASN A 169 -6.37 -35.36 -12.83
N GLN A 170 -6.18 -36.66 -13.06
CA GLN A 170 -6.83 -37.36 -14.17
C GLN A 170 -8.37 -37.34 -14.09
N GLU A 171 -8.95 -37.36 -12.88
CA GLU A 171 -10.41 -37.33 -12.71
C GLU A 171 -10.99 -35.96 -13.06
N GLU A 172 -10.28 -34.90 -12.68
CA GLU A 172 -10.68 -33.51 -12.96
C GLU A 172 -10.63 -33.22 -14.46
N ILE A 173 -9.52 -33.59 -15.11
CA ILE A 173 -9.35 -33.50 -16.57
C ILE A 173 -10.47 -34.28 -17.29
N PHE A 174 -10.83 -35.46 -16.79
CA PHE A 174 -11.92 -36.25 -17.37
C PHE A 174 -13.27 -35.54 -17.27
N GLU A 175 -13.62 -34.98 -16.11
CA GLU A 175 -14.89 -34.28 -15.93
C GLU A 175 -14.94 -32.96 -16.72
N GLU A 176 -13.83 -32.22 -16.81
CA GLU A 176 -13.73 -31.02 -17.65
C GLU A 176 -13.93 -31.34 -19.13
N LEU A 177 -13.19 -32.33 -19.66
CA LEU A 177 -13.35 -32.76 -21.04
C LEU A 177 -14.76 -33.30 -21.28
N LYS A 178 -15.32 -34.09 -20.36
CA LYS A 178 -16.68 -34.59 -20.49
C LYS A 178 -17.69 -33.45 -20.59
N ALA A 179 -17.56 -32.40 -19.78
CA ALA A 179 -18.42 -31.22 -19.87
C ALA A 179 -18.24 -30.50 -21.22
N GLU A 180 -17.01 -30.28 -21.68
CA GLU A 180 -16.71 -29.64 -22.96
C GLU A 180 -17.29 -30.44 -24.15
N PHE A 181 -17.09 -31.76 -24.17
CA PHE A 181 -17.65 -32.64 -25.18
C PHE A 181 -19.19 -32.61 -25.14
N GLU A 182 -19.82 -32.66 -23.97
CA GLU A 182 -21.28 -32.61 -23.82
C GLU A 182 -21.88 -31.24 -24.24
N GLU A 183 -21.18 -30.14 -24.01
CA GLU A 183 -21.59 -28.80 -24.47
C GLU A 183 -21.63 -28.72 -25.99
N ASN A 184 -20.64 -29.33 -26.66
CA ASN A 184 -20.51 -29.32 -28.12
C ASN A 184 -21.48 -30.26 -28.86
N LEU A 185 -22.26 -31.10 -28.16
CA LEU A 185 -23.23 -32.00 -28.78
C LEU A 185 -24.56 -31.31 -29.10
N ASN A 186 -25.10 -31.61 -30.28
CA ASN A 186 -26.44 -31.22 -30.70
C ASN A 186 -27.54 -32.08 -30.05
N PHE A 187 -28.79 -31.62 -30.11
CA PHE A 187 -29.93 -32.29 -29.48
C PHE A 187 -30.09 -33.77 -29.88
N LEU A 188 -29.92 -34.10 -31.16
CA LEU A 188 -30.00 -35.48 -31.64
C LEU A 188 -28.84 -36.37 -31.13
N GLU A 189 -27.66 -35.80 -30.97
CA GLU A 189 -26.48 -36.51 -30.46
C GLU A 189 -26.59 -36.75 -28.96
N LYS A 190 -27.12 -35.76 -28.21
CA LYS A 190 -27.47 -35.90 -26.79
C LYS A 190 -28.51 -37.00 -26.55
N LEU A 191 -29.53 -37.08 -27.40
CA LEU A 191 -30.50 -38.18 -27.36
C LEU A 191 -29.88 -39.54 -27.66
N SER A 192 -28.87 -39.59 -28.54
CA SER A 192 -28.17 -40.84 -28.87
C SER A 192 -27.39 -41.44 -27.69
N LEU A 193 -27.01 -40.62 -26.70
CA LEU A 193 -26.33 -41.02 -25.46
C LEU A 193 -27.26 -41.70 -24.44
N ILE A 194 -28.58 -41.71 -24.67
CA ILE A 194 -29.53 -42.51 -23.85
C ILE A 194 -29.29 -44.01 -24.10
N ILE A 195 -28.79 -44.38 -25.28
CA ILE A 195 -28.45 -45.76 -25.64
C ILE A 195 -27.17 -46.18 -24.90
N PRO A 196 -27.18 -47.26 -24.08
CA PRO A 196 -26.05 -47.65 -23.24
C PRO A 196 -24.75 -47.90 -24.02
N THR A 197 -24.85 -48.50 -25.21
CA THR A 197 -23.70 -48.81 -26.06
C THR A 197 -23.04 -47.56 -26.65
N ASN A 198 -23.84 -46.55 -27.05
CA ASN A 198 -23.34 -45.27 -27.54
C ASN A 198 -22.71 -44.45 -26.42
N ARG A 199 -23.34 -44.42 -25.24
CA ARG A 199 -22.77 -43.78 -24.04
C ARG A 199 -21.43 -44.37 -23.65
N LYS A 200 -21.31 -45.70 -23.66
CA LYS A 200 -20.04 -46.39 -23.35
C LYS A 200 -18.94 -46.04 -24.36
N LYS A 201 -19.28 -45.95 -25.66
CA LYS A 201 -18.33 -45.52 -26.70
C LYS A 201 -17.91 -44.04 -26.53
N PHE A 202 -18.86 -43.17 -26.19
CA PHE A 202 -18.60 -41.75 -25.95
C PHE A 202 -17.66 -41.53 -24.75
N LEU A 203 -17.98 -42.11 -23.59
CA LEU A 203 -17.12 -42.03 -22.41
C LEU A 203 -15.76 -42.68 -22.64
N GLY A 204 -15.69 -43.77 -23.41
CA GLY A 204 -14.43 -44.41 -23.79
C GLY A 204 -13.52 -43.49 -24.63
N LYS A 205 -14.08 -42.64 -25.50
CA LYS A 205 -13.30 -41.63 -26.24
C LYS A 205 -12.76 -40.56 -25.31
N ILE A 206 -13.61 -40.00 -24.45
CA ILE A 206 -13.21 -38.99 -23.46
C ILE A 206 -12.13 -39.56 -22.54
N GLN A 207 -12.24 -40.82 -22.12
CA GLN A 207 -11.22 -41.46 -21.29
C GLN A 207 -9.85 -41.52 -21.97
N ILE A 208 -9.81 -41.83 -23.27
CA ILE A 208 -8.56 -41.88 -24.06
C ILE A 208 -7.96 -40.47 -24.14
N GLU A 209 -8.79 -39.46 -24.41
CA GLU A 209 -8.35 -38.07 -24.55
C GLU A 209 -7.90 -37.48 -23.21
N ALA A 210 -8.65 -37.72 -22.14
CA ALA A 210 -8.27 -37.36 -20.77
C ALA A 210 -6.96 -38.02 -20.35
N SER A 211 -6.74 -39.29 -20.73
CA SER A 211 -5.47 -39.97 -20.45
C SER A 211 -4.31 -39.39 -21.26
N ALA A 212 -4.54 -38.99 -22.51
CA ALA A 212 -3.53 -38.33 -23.33
C ALA A 212 -3.18 -36.93 -22.78
N GLN A 213 -4.19 -36.14 -22.43
CA GLN A 213 -4.04 -34.82 -21.82
C GLN A 213 -3.32 -34.90 -20.47
N PHE A 214 -3.73 -35.83 -19.59
CA PHE A 214 -3.06 -36.10 -18.33
C PHE A 214 -1.57 -36.41 -18.51
N ASN A 215 -1.21 -37.24 -19.51
CA ASN A 215 0.20 -37.55 -19.78
C ASN A 215 1.00 -36.33 -20.23
N ILE A 216 0.39 -35.42 -20.99
CA ILE A 216 1.02 -34.16 -21.43
C ILE A 216 1.23 -33.23 -20.23
N GLU A 217 0.19 -33.00 -19.44
CA GLU A 217 0.26 -32.14 -18.25
C GLU A 217 1.21 -32.71 -17.20
N MET A 218 1.22 -34.03 -17.01
CA MET A 218 2.14 -34.70 -16.07
C MET A 218 3.59 -34.54 -16.51
N LYS A 219 3.86 -34.56 -17.83
CA LYS A 219 5.19 -34.27 -18.37
C LYS A 219 5.60 -32.83 -18.09
N GLN A 220 4.70 -31.87 -18.30
CA GLN A 220 4.95 -30.45 -18.00
C GLN A 220 5.20 -30.21 -16.51
N TYR A 221 4.39 -30.83 -15.65
CA TYR A 221 4.56 -30.78 -14.20
C TYR A 221 5.92 -31.35 -13.77
N ASN A 222 6.30 -32.52 -14.28
CA ASN A 222 7.59 -33.14 -13.93
C ASN A 222 8.77 -32.27 -14.38
N GLN A 223 8.70 -31.68 -15.57
CA GLN A 223 9.73 -30.76 -16.05
C GLN A 223 9.82 -29.51 -15.17
N ALA A 224 8.70 -28.86 -14.87
CA ALA A 224 8.67 -27.68 -14.00
C ALA A 224 9.15 -28.00 -12.58
N LYS A 225 8.84 -29.20 -12.07
CA LYS A 225 9.32 -29.68 -10.77
C LYS A 225 10.83 -29.91 -10.76
N GLU A 226 11.40 -30.43 -11.84
CA GLU A 226 12.85 -30.62 -11.98
C GLU A 226 13.55 -29.25 -12.01
N GLU A 227 13.09 -28.32 -12.85
CA GLU A 227 13.60 -26.93 -12.90
C GLU A 227 13.53 -26.24 -11.53
N TYR A 228 12.42 -26.43 -10.80
CA TYR A 228 12.25 -25.92 -9.44
C TYR A 228 13.27 -26.51 -8.45
N GLU A 229 13.50 -27.83 -8.45
CA GLU A 229 14.48 -28.45 -7.55
C GLU A 229 15.91 -28.06 -7.92
N GLU A 230 16.23 -27.91 -9.20
CA GLU A 230 17.54 -27.43 -9.67
C GLU A 230 17.81 -25.99 -9.18
N GLU A 231 16.86 -25.07 -9.38
CA GLU A 231 16.97 -23.68 -8.92
C GLU A 231 17.11 -23.62 -7.39
N LYS A 232 16.32 -24.43 -6.68
CA LYS A 232 16.39 -24.54 -5.22
C LYS A 232 17.77 -24.99 -4.74
N ILE A 233 18.34 -26.03 -5.35
CA ILE A 233 19.70 -26.51 -5.04
C ILE A 233 20.72 -25.41 -5.35
N HIS A 234 20.57 -24.72 -6.48
CA HIS A 234 21.45 -23.63 -6.87
C HIS A 234 21.45 -22.50 -5.83
N ARG A 235 20.27 -22.00 -5.44
CA ARG A 235 20.14 -20.91 -4.45
C ARG A 235 20.68 -21.31 -3.08
N LEU A 236 20.35 -22.52 -2.62
CA LEU A 236 20.93 -23.06 -1.38
C LEU A 236 22.46 -23.06 -1.44
N SER A 237 23.05 -23.49 -2.56
CA SER A 237 24.50 -23.49 -2.72
C SER A 237 25.13 -22.09 -2.65
N GLN A 238 24.46 -21.04 -3.17
CA GLN A 238 24.95 -19.67 -3.05
C GLN A 238 24.85 -19.16 -1.62
N VAL A 239 23.73 -19.44 -0.94
CA VAL A 239 23.54 -19.00 0.45
C VAL A 239 24.50 -19.69 1.40
N GLU A 240 24.89 -20.94 1.17
CA GLU A 240 25.98 -21.56 1.94
C GLU A 240 27.30 -20.78 1.81
N LYS A 241 27.62 -20.25 0.62
CA LYS A 241 28.82 -19.42 0.45
C LYS A 241 28.69 -18.10 1.21
N VAL A 242 27.51 -17.48 1.23
CA VAL A 242 27.22 -16.28 2.04
C VAL A 242 27.39 -16.57 3.53
N ILE A 243 26.84 -17.69 4.03
CA ILE A 243 26.96 -18.12 5.42
C ILE A 243 28.43 -18.33 5.82
N ASN A 244 29.24 -18.84 4.89
CA ASN A 244 30.67 -19.05 5.09
C ASN A 244 31.53 -17.79 4.84
N GLY A 245 30.93 -16.65 4.52
CA GLY A 245 31.62 -15.37 4.36
C GLY A 245 32.33 -15.18 3.02
N ASP A 246 31.88 -15.82 1.95
CA ASP A 246 32.40 -15.55 0.61
C ASP A 246 31.97 -14.15 0.13
N ALA A 247 32.91 -13.22 0.07
CA ALA A 247 32.63 -11.80 -0.21
C ALA A 247 31.90 -11.57 -1.54
N ASN A 248 32.22 -12.33 -2.59
CA ASN A 248 31.57 -12.18 -3.89
C ASN A 248 30.10 -12.62 -3.82
N ASN A 249 29.82 -13.75 -3.16
CA ASN A 249 28.44 -14.22 -2.99
C ASN A 249 27.67 -13.33 -2.01
N MET A 250 28.31 -12.80 -0.96
CA MET A 250 27.71 -11.80 -0.07
C MET A 250 27.26 -10.56 -0.84
N LYS A 251 28.10 -10.07 -1.77
CA LYS A 251 27.77 -8.92 -2.62
C LYS A 251 26.57 -9.20 -3.52
N LEU A 252 26.59 -10.29 -4.28
CA LEU A 252 25.48 -10.69 -5.15
C LEU A 252 24.18 -10.93 -4.37
N TRP A 253 24.29 -11.55 -3.19
CA TRP A 253 23.16 -11.77 -2.31
C TRP A 253 22.56 -10.45 -1.85
N LEU A 254 23.38 -9.54 -1.34
CA LEU A 254 22.90 -8.24 -0.87
C LEU A 254 22.30 -7.39 -2.00
N GLU A 255 22.83 -7.48 -3.22
CA GLU A 255 22.31 -6.81 -4.41
C GLU A 255 20.85 -7.19 -4.70
N ILE A 256 20.55 -8.50 -4.68
CA ILE A 256 19.20 -9.02 -4.90
C ILE A 256 18.23 -8.45 -3.87
N PHE A 257 18.59 -8.52 -2.58
CA PHE A 257 17.70 -8.09 -1.51
C PHE A 257 17.51 -6.58 -1.45
N LEU A 258 18.56 -5.78 -1.69
CA LEU A 258 18.43 -4.33 -1.74
C LEU A 258 17.59 -3.87 -2.93
N ALA A 259 17.62 -4.57 -4.07
CA ALA A 259 16.77 -4.26 -5.22
C ALA A 259 15.28 -4.52 -4.95
N GLU A 260 14.95 -5.46 -4.05
CA GLU A 260 13.57 -5.79 -3.66
C GLU A 260 13.08 -5.01 -2.43
N LEU A 261 13.94 -4.22 -1.79
CA LEU A 261 13.60 -3.47 -0.58
C LEU A 261 12.61 -2.34 -0.89
N ASP A 262 11.37 -2.48 -0.43
CA ASP A 262 10.37 -1.41 -0.43
C ASP A 262 10.72 -0.36 0.63
N PHE A 263 11.54 0.61 0.25
CA PHE A 263 12.05 1.65 1.15
C PHE A 263 11.15 2.90 1.13
N PRO A 264 10.80 3.49 2.29
CA PRO A 264 9.80 4.57 2.35
C PRO A 264 10.32 5.96 1.93
N LEU A 265 11.63 6.10 1.69
CA LEU A 265 12.25 7.32 1.15
C LEU A 265 12.75 7.06 -0.27
N ASP A 266 12.72 8.10 -1.09
CA ASP A 266 13.36 8.10 -2.39
C ASP A 266 14.88 8.29 -2.16
N THR A 267 15.60 7.18 -2.08
CA THR A 267 17.04 7.13 -1.78
C THR A 267 17.72 6.09 -2.64
N ASN A 268 18.90 6.42 -3.15
CA ASN A 268 19.77 5.45 -3.82
C ASN A 268 20.81 4.93 -2.83
N VAL A 269 21.04 3.62 -2.83
CA VAL A 269 22.03 2.98 -1.97
C VAL A 269 23.08 2.32 -2.85
N SER A 270 24.32 2.77 -2.72
CA SER A 270 25.50 2.10 -3.27
C SER A 270 26.20 1.33 -2.15
N PHE A 271 26.80 0.19 -2.47
CA PHE A 271 27.48 -0.61 -1.46
C PHE A 271 28.62 -1.42 -2.06
N ASP A 272 29.55 -1.84 -1.20
CA ASP A 272 30.55 -2.85 -1.53
C ASP A 272 30.86 -3.74 -0.32
N ILE A 273 31.40 -4.93 -0.59
CA ILE A 273 31.86 -5.87 0.43
C ILE A 273 33.38 -5.84 0.41
N LEU A 274 33.99 -5.14 1.38
CA LEU A 274 35.44 -5.03 1.48
C LEU A 274 36.04 -6.38 1.86
N SER A 275 35.43 -7.05 2.84
CA SER A 275 35.83 -8.37 3.31
C SER A 275 34.63 -9.15 3.86
N SER A 276 34.84 -10.39 4.28
CA SER A 276 33.79 -11.22 4.89
C SER A 276 33.20 -10.63 6.18
N ILE A 277 33.90 -9.68 6.81
CA ILE A 277 33.52 -9.04 8.08
C ILE A 277 33.14 -7.56 7.93
N THR A 278 33.44 -6.92 6.79
CA THR A 278 33.27 -5.47 6.60
C THR A 278 32.56 -5.16 5.29
N ALA A 279 31.46 -4.42 5.38
CA ALA A 279 30.76 -3.84 4.23
C ALA A 279 30.80 -2.30 4.28
N CYS A 280 30.72 -1.66 3.12
CA CYS A 280 30.53 -0.22 3.01
C CYS A 280 29.22 0.11 2.29
N ILE A 281 28.59 1.21 2.70
CA ILE A 281 27.29 1.66 2.20
C ILE A 281 27.33 3.18 2.05
N ASP A 282 27.00 3.66 0.87
CA ASP A 282 26.80 5.08 0.58
C ASP A 282 25.33 5.32 0.23
N VAL A 283 24.71 6.25 0.95
CA VAL A 283 23.28 6.54 0.86
C VAL A 283 23.08 7.97 0.34
N ASP A 284 22.42 8.07 -0.80
CA ASP A 284 21.87 9.31 -1.34
C ASP A 284 20.62 9.68 -0.55
N LEU A 285 20.73 10.69 0.30
CA LEU A 285 19.70 11.11 1.21
C LEU A 285 18.85 12.21 0.58
N PRO A 286 17.54 12.24 0.90
CA PRO A 286 16.70 13.32 0.42
C PRO A 286 17.15 14.66 0.99
N THR A 287 16.82 15.73 0.28
CA THR A 287 16.94 17.08 0.82
C THR A 287 15.80 17.39 1.80
N MET A 288 15.96 18.43 2.61
CA MET A 288 14.92 18.84 3.56
C MET A 288 13.60 19.27 2.88
N GLU A 289 13.63 19.56 1.58
CA GLU A 289 12.48 19.95 0.78
C GLU A 289 11.69 18.76 0.24
N GLU A 290 12.31 17.58 0.17
CA GLU A 290 11.72 16.33 -0.33
C GLU A 290 10.99 15.53 0.77
N ILE A 291 11.32 15.77 2.05
CA ILE A 291 10.62 15.12 3.17
C ILE A 291 9.27 15.81 3.48
N PRO A 292 8.30 15.12 4.12
CA PRO A 292 6.96 15.68 4.37
C PRO A 292 6.96 17.03 5.11
N LEU A 293 6.56 18.10 4.41
CA LEU A 293 6.61 19.50 4.89
C LEU A 293 5.43 19.93 5.76
N THR A 294 4.32 19.17 5.73
CA THR A 294 3.06 19.53 6.39
C THR A 294 2.71 18.55 7.50
N LYS A 295 1.91 19.02 8.46
CA LYS A 295 1.26 18.16 9.46
C LYS A 295 -0.21 18.50 9.57
N ALA A 296 -1.01 17.50 9.92
CA ALA A 296 -2.43 17.64 10.17
C ALA A 296 -2.74 17.54 11.67
N SER A 297 -3.73 18.28 12.14
CA SER A 297 -4.32 18.11 13.47
C SER A 297 -5.81 18.41 13.49
N ILE A 298 -6.57 17.75 14.37
CA ILE A 298 -7.96 18.12 14.66
C ILE A 298 -8.00 19.26 15.68
N LEU A 299 -8.61 20.39 15.29
CA LEU A 299 -8.83 21.52 16.20
C LEU A 299 -9.88 21.19 17.26
N LYS A 300 -9.90 21.96 18.36
CA LYS A 300 -11.00 21.92 19.36
C LYS A 300 -12.40 22.12 18.75
N SER A 301 -12.47 22.70 17.55
CA SER A 301 -13.71 22.88 16.79
C SER A 301 -14.18 21.63 16.01
N GLY A 302 -13.38 20.56 15.98
CA GLY A 302 -13.62 19.35 15.17
C GLY A 302 -13.18 19.49 13.71
N LYS A 303 -12.57 20.63 13.33
CA LYS A 303 -12.07 20.82 11.96
C LYS A 303 -10.64 20.31 11.81
N LEU A 304 -10.37 19.66 10.69
CA LEU A 304 -9.00 19.38 10.25
C LEU A 304 -8.26 20.69 9.98
N LYS A 305 -7.04 20.79 10.52
CA LYS A 305 -6.08 21.85 10.23
C LYS A 305 -4.82 21.20 9.67
N VAL A 306 -4.45 21.56 8.46
CA VAL A 306 -3.14 21.24 7.91
C VAL A 306 -2.30 22.49 7.90
N GLN A 307 -1.06 22.38 8.35
CA GLN A 307 -0.13 23.50 8.43
C GLN A 307 1.28 23.05 8.07
N LYS A 308 2.10 23.99 7.57
CA LYS A 308 3.53 23.76 7.41
C LYS A 308 4.17 23.52 8.78
N LYS A 309 5.12 22.59 8.83
CA LYS A 309 5.96 22.36 10.01
C LYS A 309 6.86 23.59 10.23
N SER A 310 7.23 23.84 11.49
CA SER A 310 8.19 24.91 11.78
C SER A 310 9.59 24.52 11.29
N GLN A 311 10.48 25.49 11.03
CA GLN A 311 11.86 25.21 10.62
C GLN A 311 12.61 24.31 11.62
N ARG A 312 12.38 24.51 12.93
CA ARG A 312 12.96 23.67 13.97
C ARG A 312 12.46 22.22 13.88
N GLU A 313 11.14 22.05 13.76
CA GLU A 313 10.50 20.74 13.65
C GLU A 313 10.93 20.00 12.37
N MET A 314 11.06 20.73 11.26
CA MET A 314 11.60 20.17 10.01
C MET A 314 13.02 19.63 10.17
N ARG A 315 13.91 20.39 10.81
CA ARG A 315 15.30 19.96 11.06
C ARG A 315 15.38 18.74 11.97
N GLU A 316 14.57 18.71 13.02
CA GLU A 316 14.49 17.58 13.95
C GLU A 316 13.95 16.32 13.25
N HIS A 317 12.87 16.45 12.47
CA HIS A 317 12.34 15.34 11.68
C HIS A 317 13.35 14.84 10.67
N TYR A 318 14.02 15.74 9.94
CA TYR A 318 15.06 15.39 8.99
C TYR A 318 16.17 14.58 9.65
N ALA A 319 16.69 15.05 10.79
CA ALA A 319 17.69 14.35 11.57
C ALA A 319 17.25 12.93 11.98
N ILE A 320 16.02 12.76 12.46
CA ILE A 320 15.47 11.45 12.84
C ILE A 320 15.36 10.54 11.60
N MET A 321 14.89 11.05 10.46
CA MET A 321 14.70 10.28 9.24
C MET A 321 16.02 9.77 8.66
N ILE A 322 17.02 10.64 8.48
CA ILE A 322 18.31 10.23 7.93
C ILE A 322 19.09 9.35 8.91
N GLY A 323 19.01 9.65 10.21
CA GLY A 323 19.62 8.83 11.25
C GLY A 323 18.98 7.45 11.31
N GLY A 324 17.65 7.40 11.22
CA GLY A 324 16.92 6.14 11.22
C GLY A 324 17.14 5.31 9.96
N THR A 325 17.33 5.97 8.82
CA THR A 325 17.75 5.34 7.56
C THR A 325 19.08 4.61 7.75
N ALA A 326 20.09 5.28 8.33
CA ALA A 326 21.38 4.66 8.57
C ALA A 326 21.28 3.41 9.47
N LEU A 327 20.58 3.52 10.61
CA LEU A 327 20.43 2.41 11.56
C LEU A 327 19.66 1.24 10.95
N TYR A 328 18.57 1.52 10.21
CA TYR A 328 17.77 0.51 9.55
C TYR A 328 18.59 -0.23 8.49
N LEU A 329 19.27 0.49 7.59
CA LEU A 329 20.08 -0.12 6.53
C LEU A 329 21.22 -0.96 7.11
N CYS A 330 21.89 -0.50 8.18
CA CYS A 330 22.88 -1.33 8.87
C CYS A 330 22.26 -2.63 9.41
N SER A 331 21.09 -2.56 10.06
CA SER A 331 20.40 -3.77 10.55
C SER A 331 19.99 -4.70 9.41
N TYR A 332 19.56 -4.14 8.28
CA TYR A 332 19.16 -4.87 7.10
C TYR A 332 20.33 -5.70 6.53
N VAL A 333 21.48 -5.05 6.35
CA VAL A 333 22.72 -5.70 5.89
C VAL A 333 23.21 -6.73 6.91
N PHE A 334 23.28 -6.42 8.20
CA PHE A 334 23.70 -7.38 9.23
C PHE A 334 22.77 -8.59 9.34
N SER A 335 21.48 -8.42 9.03
CA SER A 335 20.49 -9.50 9.03
C SER A 335 20.64 -10.43 7.82
N LEU A 336 21.27 -9.97 6.73
CA LEU A 336 21.52 -10.77 5.51
C LEU A 336 22.92 -11.36 5.48
N LEU A 337 23.90 -10.70 6.11
CA LEU A 337 25.31 -11.07 6.08
C LEU A 337 25.79 -11.52 7.47
N PRO A 338 25.74 -12.82 7.79
CA PRO A 338 25.94 -13.31 9.15
C PRO A 338 27.38 -13.11 9.65
N THR A 339 28.38 -13.14 8.77
CA THR A 339 29.80 -12.93 9.09
C THR A 339 30.19 -11.45 9.15
N CYS A 340 29.37 -10.54 8.61
CA CYS A 340 29.63 -9.12 8.65
C CYS A 340 29.50 -8.61 10.10
N GLU A 341 30.54 -7.97 10.60
CA GLU A 341 30.63 -7.44 11.97
C GLU A 341 30.70 -5.91 11.99
N THR A 342 31.21 -5.28 10.93
CA THR A 342 31.33 -3.83 10.81
C THR A 342 30.74 -3.33 9.51
N ILE A 343 30.01 -2.20 9.57
CA ILE A 343 29.53 -1.48 8.39
C ILE A 343 30.08 -0.06 8.42
N ILE A 344 30.70 0.37 7.32
CA ILE A 344 31.02 1.77 7.07
C ILE A 344 29.85 2.37 6.30
N ILE A 345 29.03 3.21 6.93
CA ILE A 345 27.88 3.84 6.27
C ILE A 345 28.07 5.35 6.18
N SER A 346 27.95 5.90 4.98
CA SER A 346 27.99 7.35 4.75
C SER A 346 26.71 7.83 4.10
N GLY A 347 26.27 9.03 4.48
CA GLY A 347 25.09 9.67 3.92
C GLY A 347 25.47 11.00 3.30
N TYR A 348 25.07 11.21 2.05
CA TYR A 348 25.30 12.45 1.33
C TYR A 348 23.99 13.01 0.77
N THR A 349 24.00 14.31 0.49
CA THR A 349 22.92 14.99 -0.22
C THR A 349 23.49 15.68 -1.45
N GLN A 350 22.74 15.70 -2.54
CA GLN A 350 23.14 16.37 -3.76
C GLN A 350 22.83 17.88 -3.70
N ILE A 351 23.84 18.72 -3.89
CA ILE A 351 23.69 20.18 -3.89
C ILE A 351 24.07 20.75 -5.25
N GLN A 352 23.16 21.55 -5.82
CA GLN A 352 23.48 22.29 -7.03
C GLN A 352 24.42 23.46 -6.72
N ASN A 353 25.61 23.40 -7.29
CA ASN A 353 26.59 24.46 -7.23
C ASN A 353 26.14 25.63 -8.12
N LYS A 354 25.77 26.75 -7.51
CA LYS A 354 25.24 27.92 -8.23
C LYS A 354 26.25 28.58 -9.16
N ALA A 355 27.55 28.37 -8.95
CA ALA A 355 28.61 28.96 -9.75
C ALA A 355 28.90 28.12 -11.02
N THR A 356 28.84 26.80 -10.92
CA THR A 356 29.18 25.88 -12.03
C THR A 356 27.95 25.25 -12.69
N GLY A 357 26.81 25.22 -11.99
CA GLY A 357 25.60 24.51 -12.39
C GLY A 357 25.64 23.00 -12.17
N HIS A 358 26.79 22.45 -11.75
CA HIS A 358 26.96 21.03 -11.45
C HIS A 358 26.28 20.63 -10.14
N VAL A 359 25.95 19.35 -10.03
CA VAL A 359 25.46 18.74 -8.80
C VAL A 359 26.66 18.10 -8.14
N ASP A 360 26.99 18.56 -6.93
CA ASP A 360 28.10 18.06 -6.13
C ASP A 360 27.55 17.28 -4.93
N ASP A 361 28.16 16.16 -4.58
CA ASP A 361 27.78 15.35 -3.42
C ASP A 361 28.35 15.96 -2.13
N GLN A 362 27.46 16.30 -1.20
CA GLN A 362 27.83 16.79 0.13
C GLN A 362 27.56 15.70 1.17
N TYR A 363 28.61 15.05 1.68
CA TYR A 363 28.51 14.10 2.77
C TYR A 363 28.20 14.81 4.09
N ILE A 364 27.22 14.31 4.84
CA ILE A 364 26.73 14.93 6.09
C ILE A 364 26.93 14.06 7.32
N TYR A 365 27.11 12.75 7.13
CA TYR A 365 27.61 11.84 8.17
C TYR A 365 28.38 10.67 7.53
N SER A 366 29.28 10.09 8.32
CA SER A 366 29.91 8.80 8.02
C SER A 366 30.19 8.05 9.34
N LEU A 367 29.84 6.77 9.42
CA LEU A 367 29.90 5.98 10.65
C LEU A 367 30.65 4.67 10.40
N LYS A 368 31.49 4.23 11.34
CA LYS A 368 31.86 2.81 11.47
C LYS A 368 30.97 2.18 12.54
N VAL A 369 30.01 1.36 12.12
CA VAL A 369 28.96 0.75 12.96
C VAL A 369 29.34 -0.69 13.27
N ASP A 370 29.51 -1.00 14.55
CA ASP A 370 29.71 -2.37 15.04
C ASP A 370 28.36 -3.08 15.26
N LYS A 371 28.25 -4.32 14.78
CA LYS A 371 27.03 -5.14 14.86
C LYS A 371 26.53 -5.32 16.29
N GLU A 372 27.39 -5.77 17.20
CA GLU A 372 27.00 -6.02 18.59
C GLU A 372 26.53 -4.75 19.31
N ILE A 373 27.17 -3.61 19.02
CA ILE A 373 26.74 -2.32 19.58
C ILE A 373 25.35 -1.97 19.07
N LEU A 374 25.10 -2.04 17.76
CA LEU A 374 23.79 -1.74 17.17
C LEU A 374 22.67 -2.54 17.86
N TYR A 375 22.85 -3.85 18.02
CA TYR A 375 21.85 -4.73 18.64
C TYR A 375 21.73 -4.56 20.16
N SER A 376 22.69 -3.90 20.82
CA SER A 376 22.60 -3.58 22.25
C SER A 376 21.76 -2.34 22.56
N LEU A 377 21.49 -1.50 21.56
CA LEU A 377 20.74 -0.26 21.72
C LEU A 377 19.24 -0.54 21.90
N ASN A 378 18.59 0.23 22.78
CA ASN A 378 17.13 0.24 22.89
C ASN A 378 16.53 1.12 21.79
N MET A 379 16.25 0.52 20.63
CA MET A 379 15.72 1.24 19.46
C MET A 379 14.34 1.88 19.70
N LEU A 380 13.56 1.42 20.68
CA LEU A 380 12.24 1.99 20.96
C LEU A 380 12.32 3.41 21.53
N ASP A 381 13.38 3.71 22.27
CA ASP A 381 13.54 4.96 23.04
C ASP A 381 14.74 5.81 22.60
N VAL A 382 15.68 5.26 21.82
CA VAL A 382 16.88 5.99 21.38
C VAL A 382 16.55 7.01 20.28
N HIS A 383 17.16 8.20 20.36
CA HIS A 383 17.12 9.16 19.26
C HIS A 383 18.17 8.77 18.19
N PRO A 384 17.83 8.64 16.89
CA PRO A 384 18.74 8.07 15.89
C PRO A 384 20.09 8.78 15.76
N ILE A 385 20.10 10.11 15.73
CA ILE A 385 21.37 10.86 15.67
C ILE A 385 22.17 10.76 16.98
N ALA A 386 21.50 10.66 18.14
CA ALA A 386 22.21 10.50 19.40
C ALA A 386 22.81 9.08 19.52
N ALA A 387 22.17 8.08 18.90
CA ALA A 387 22.69 6.72 18.82
C ALA A 387 24.08 6.67 18.17
N PHE A 388 24.38 7.61 17.25
CA PHE A 388 25.66 7.67 16.54
C PHE A 388 26.86 7.82 17.47
N GLU A 389 26.68 8.40 18.66
CA GLU A 389 27.75 8.54 19.67
C GLU A 389 28.26 7.19 20.20
N ASN A 390 27.50 6.11 20.05
CA ASN A 390 27.92 4.76 20.45
C ASN A 390 28.86 4.10 19.42
N PHE A 391 29.03 4.70 18.26
CA PHE A 391 29.85 4.19 17.17
C PHE A 391 31.12 5.06 17.02
N ARG A 392 31.75 5.03 15.83
CA ARG A 392 32.81 5.98 15.47
C ARG A 392 32.27 6.99 14.44
N PRO A 393 31.57 8.06 14.88
CA PRO A 393 30.93 8.98 13.95
C PRO A 393 31.88 10.07 13.45
N LYS A 394 31.84 10.34 12.15
CA LYS A 394 32.22 11.61 11.53
C LYS A 394 30.94 12.37 11.18
N ILE A 395 30.62 13.40 11.97
CA ILE A 395 29.40 14.21 11.79
C ILE A 395 29.66 15.62 12.33
N ASP A 396 29.26 16.65 11.58
CA ASP A 396 29.21 18.05 12.06
C ASP A 396 27.75 18.50 12.06
N VAL A 397 27.12 18.41 13.23
CA VAL A 397 25.72 18.80 13.40
C VAL A 397 25.57 19.79 14.55
N THR A 398 24.85 20.89 14.29
CA THR A 398 24.52 21.87 15.33
C THR A 398 23.45 21.33 16.29
N LYS A 399 23.32 21.94 17.48
CA LYS A 399 22.21 21.65 18.42
C LYS A 399 20.81 21.84 17.83
N THR A 400 20.70 22.53 16.69
CA THR A 400 19.45 22.75 15.96
C THR A 400 19.28 21.83 14.76
N CYS A 401 20.05 20.73 14.67
CA CYS A 401 19.99 19.74 13.60
C CYS A 401 20.29 20.32 12.21
N ILE A 402 21.24 21.26 12.14
CA ILE A 402 21.84 21.71 10.88
C ILE A 402 23.12 20.91 10.67
N PHE A 403 23.16 20.13 9.61
CA PHE A 403 24.31 19.32 9.20
C PHE A 403 25.25 20.15 8.33
N LYS A 404 26.55 19.94 8.48
CA LYS A 404 27.58 20.50 7.62
C LYS A 404 28.33 19.38 6.91
N GLU A 405 29.01 19.75 5.84
CA GLU A 405 29.87 18.87 5.07
C GLU A 405 30.97 18.26 5.93
N ILE A 406 31.22 16.97 5.73
CA ILE A 406 32.30 16.21 6.34
C ILE A 406 33.06 15.42 5.27
N GLU A 407 34.30 15.06 5.58
CA GLU A 407 35.04 14.05 4.80
C GLU A 407 34.67 12.65 5.31
N PRO A 408 34.09 11.77 4.47
CA PRO A 408 33.65 10.44 4.90
C PRO A 408 34.84 9.53 5.25
N TYR A 409 34.57 8.34 5.78
CA TYR A 409 35.60 7.29 5.83
C TYR A 409 35.86 6.77 4.41
N GLU A 410 37.14 6.52 4.09
CA GLU A 410 37.48 5.81 2.87
C GLU A 410 37.08 4.33 3.00
N PRO A 411 36.69 3.67 1.90
CA PRO A 411 36.33 2.26 1.88
C PRO A 411 37.60 1.38 1.91
N THR A 412 38.38 1.48 2.99
CA THR A 412 39.63 0.73 3.18
C THR A 412 39.51 -0.30 4.29
N GLU A 413 40.21 -1.44 4.12
CA GLU A 413 40.41 -2.45 5.16
C GLU A 413 41.43 -1.92 6.20
N GLU A 414 40.99 -1.03 7.09
CA GLU A 414 41.80 -0.62 8.27
C GLU A 414 41.39 -1.34 9.56
#